data_AF-A0A150GVH1-F1
#
_entry.id   AF-A0A150GVH1-F1
#
_cell.length_a   1.000
_cell.length_b   1.000
_cell.length_c   1.000
_cell.angle_alpha   90.00
_cell.angle_beta   90.00
_cell.angle_gamma   90.00
#
_symmetry.space_group_name_H-M   'P 1'
#
loop_
_entity.id
_entity.type
_entity.pdbx_description
1 polymer ?
#
loop_
_entity_poly.entity_id
_entity_poly.type
_entity_poly.pdbx_seq_one_letter_code
_entity_poly.pdbx_strand_id
1 'polypeptide(L)'
;MGLGTSEGFDESSLGPLPEVRYQAAMHIKDRKVWRAKAENMAKEKRLINIQVGQLGITPSFLRAAADILQKHSLVRVKLGEGSGLERGEAVTVLERYLDCVCVHQIGFTITLYRQAGLPRPSNTISDVEAADTAPAGNGDPLVAAGKAAAAAKEARKKAGQQPPAQRPPEFSVL
;
A
#
# COMPACT_ATOMS: atom_id res chain seq x y z
N MET A 1 0.43 -28.76 30.55
CA MET A 1 1.11 -27.66 29.85
C MET A 1 1.01 -27.96 28.37
N GLY A 2 0.04 -27.36 27.68
CA GLY A 2 -0.16 -27.56 26.25
C GLY A 2 0.89 -26.76 25.48
N LEU A 3 1.76 -27.45 24.76
CA LEU A 3 2.61 -26.84 23.74
C LEU A 3 1.67 -26.40 22.61
N GLY A 4 1.34 -25.11 22.59
CA GLY A 4 0.61 -24.52 21.48
C GLY A 4 1.47 -24.62 20.24
N THR A 5 1.17 -25.61 19.41
CA THR A 5 1.64 -25.67 18.02
C THR A 5 1.15 -24.39 17.37
N SER A 6 2.05 -23.42 17.18
CA SER A 6 1.79 -22.29 16.31
C SER A 6 1.38 -22.88 14.97
N GLU A 7 0.13 -22.64 14.55
CA GLU A 7 -0.32 -22.95 13.20
C GLU A 7 0.70 -22.31 12.26
N GLY A 8 1.52 -23.19 11.66
CA GLY A 8 2.70 -22.79 10.91
C GLY A 8 2.25 -21.88 9.79
N PHE A 9 2.75 -20.65 9.81
CA PHE A 9 2.62 -19.77 8.67
C PHE A 9 3.24 -20.48 7.45
N ASP A 10 2.39 -20.87 6.51
CA ASP A 10 2.81 -21.60 5.32
C ASP A 10 3.49 -20.64 4.34
N GLU A 11 4.79 -20.43 4.53
CA GLU A 11 5.63 -19.58 3.68
C GLU A 11 5.62 -20.04 2.22
N SER A 12 5.34 -21.33 1.97
CA SER A 12 5.21 -21.93 0.64
C SER A 12 4.14 -21.27 -0.23
N SER A 13 3.13 -20.66 0.38
CA SER A 13 2.01 -20.02 -0.31
C SER A 13 2.30 -18.61 -0.84
N LEU A 14 3.45 -18.02 -0.50
CA LEU A 14 3.82 -16.63 -0.83
C LEU A 14 4.54 -16.47 -2.17
N GLY A 15 4.99 -17.58 -2.77
CA GLY A 15 5.77 -17.60 -4.01
C GLY A 15 7.29 -17.56 -3.78
N PRO A 16 8.08 -17.46 -4.87
CA PRO A 16 9.54 -17.44 -4.78
C PRO A 16 10.04 -16.21 -4.00
N LEU A 17 11.27 -16.23 -3.50
CA LEU A 17 11.95 -15.09 -2.86
C LEU A 17 12.68 -14.23 -3.91
N PRO A 18 12.88 -12.91 -3.66
CA PRO A 18 13.42 -12.04 -4.69
C PRO A 18 14.92 -12.31 -4.82
N GLU A 19 15.35 -12.62 -6.05
CA GLU A 19 16.73 -12.99 -6.35
C GLU A 19 17.72 -11.86 -6.07
N VAL A 20 17.28 -10.61 -6.24
CA VAL A 20 18.11 -9.41 -6.02
C VAL A 20 17.49 -8.55 -4.93
N ARG A 21 18.31 -8.27 -3.90
CA ARG A 21 18.02 -7.28 -2.87
C ARG A 21 18.71 -5.97 -3.20
N TYR A 22 17.93 -4.94 -3.47
CA TYR A 22 18.41 -3.61 -3.83
C TYR A 22 18.56 -2.72 -2.60
N GLN A 23 17.79 -2.98 -1.54
CA GLN A 23 17.79 -2.19 -0.33
C GLN A 23 18.96 -2.58 0.58
N ALA A 24 19.90 -1.64 0.79
CA ALA A 24 20.98 -1.82 1.74
C ALA A 24 20.45 -1.90 3.19
N ALA A 25 21.09 -2.75 4.00
CA ALA A 25 20.82 -2.84 5.43
C ALA A 25 21.06 -1.48 6.10
N MET A 26 20.02 -0.95 6.74
CA MET A 26 20.08 0.38 7.34
C MET A 26 20.85 0.36 8.67
N HIS A 27 21.79 1.28 8.82
CA HIS A 27 22.54 1.46 10.05
C HIS A 27 21.64 2.00 11.19
N ILE A 28 21.98 1.65 12.44
CA ILE A 28 21.14 1.90 13.62
C ILE A 28 20.84 3.40 13.82
N LYS A 29 21.80 4.27 13.48
CA LYS A 29 21.67 5.73 13.56
C LYS A 29 20.58 6.25 12.61
N ASP A 30 20.60 5.81 11.36
CA ASP A 30 19.61 6.19 10.35
C ASP A 30 18.23 5.68 10.70
N ARG A 31 18.14 4.48 11.30
CA ARG A 31 16.86 3.92 11.77
C ARG A 31 16.16 4.85 12.76
N LYS A 32 16.89 5.53 13.64
CA LYS A 32 16.32 6.50 14.58
C LYS A 32 15.77 7.73 13.87
N VAL A 33 16.47 8.23 12.84
CA VAL A 33 16.03 9.37 12.02
C VAL A 33 14.74 9.01 11.26
N TRP A 34 14.72 7.85 10.62
CA TRP A 34 13.54 7.37 9.89
C TRP A 34 12.36 7.08 10.80
N ARG A 35 12.59 6.61 12.03
CA ARG A 35 11.53 6.47 13.04
C ARG A 35 10.91 7.81 13.38
N ALA A 36 11.74 8.83 13.66
CA ALA A 36 11.23 10.16 13.96
C ALA A 36 10.45 10.76 12.78
N LYS A 37 10.94 10.55 11.55
CA LYS A 37 10.25 10.98 10.33
C LYS A 37 8.92 10.26 10.12
N ALA A 38 8.86 8.95 10.38
CA ALA A 38 7.64 8.16 10.31
C ALA A 38 6.57 8.66 11.30
N GLU A 39 6.98 8.95 12.53
CA GLU A 39 6.09 9.47 13.57
C GLU A 39 5.55 10.86 13.24
N ASN A 40 6.38 11.75 12.65
CA ASN A 40 5.91 13.04 12.16
C ASN A 40 4.90 12.89 11.03
N MET A 41 5.18 12.05 10.02
CA MET A 41 4.24 11.80 8.93
C MET A 41 2.93 11.13 9.39
N ALA A 42 2.99 10.32 10.45
CA ALA A 42 1.81 9.75 11.08
C ALA A 42 0.96 10.82 11.77
N LYS A 43 1.57 11.76 12.50
CA LYS A 43 0.87 12.91 13.11
C LYS A 43 0.22 13.81 12.06
N GLU A 44 0.90 14.01 10.94
CA GLU A 44 0.40 14.76 9.78
C GLU A 44 -0.67 13.98 8.97
N LYS A 45 -0.97 12.73 9.33
CA LYS A 45 -1.89 11.82 8.60
C LYS A 45 -1.55 11.63 7.12
N ARG A 46 -0.27 11.80 6.76
CA ARG A 46 0.23 11.61 5.38
C ARG A 46 0.80 10.21 5.16
N LEU A 47 0.91 9.42 6.22
CA LEU A 47 1.43 8.07 6.19
C LEU A 47 0.36 7.10 5.69
N ILE A 48 0.72 6.24 4.73
CA ILE A 48 -0.19 5.21 4.24
C ILE A 48 -0.20 4.03 5.21
N ASN A 49 -1.41 3.69 5.65
CA ASN A 49 -1.66 2.55 6.52
C ASN A 49 -2.27 1.41 5.71
N ILE A 50 -1.64 0.24 5.75
CA ILE A 50 -2.14 -0.99 5.12
C ILE A 50 -2.48 -1.97 6.23
N GLN A 51 -3.62 -2.65 6.16
CA GLN A 51 -4.01 -3.65 7.15
C GLN A 51 -3.91 -5.06 6.56
N VAL A 52 -3.33 -5.98 7.33
CA VAL A 52 -3.32 -7.42 7.05
C VAL A 52 -4.62 -8.01 7.61
N GLY A 53 -5.32 -8.80 6.79
CA GLY A 53 -6.56 -9.48 7.19
C GLY A 53 -6.31 -10.75 8.01
N GLN A 54 -7.39 -11.48 8.29
CA GLN A 54 -7.34 -12.77 9.01
C GLN A 54 -6.60 -13.85 8.22
N LEU A 55 -6.61 -13.77 6.89
CA LEU A 55 -5.82 -14.64 5.99
C LEU A 55 -4.31 -14.41 6.06
N GLY A 56 -3.83 -13.46 6.86
CA GLY A 56 -2.41 -13.18 7.01
C GLY A 56 -1.79 -12.53 5.77
N ILE A 57 -0.49 -12.77 5.59
CA ILE A 57 0.28 -12.24 4.45
C ILE A 57 -0.08 -13.10 3.23
N THR A 58 -0.69 -12.47 2.22
CA THR A 58 -1.05 -13.11 0.96
C THR A 58 -0.21 -12.55 -0.19
N PRO A 59 -0.04 -13.26 -1.31
CA PRO A 59 0.68 -12.73 -2.47
C PRO A 59 0.04 -11.46 -3.03
N SER A 60 -1.29 -11.36 -3.00
CA SER A 60 -2.02 -10.14 -3.37
C SER A 60 -1.68 -8.96 -2.45
N PHE A 61 -1.55 -9.21 -1.14
CA PHE A 61 -1.10 -8.22 -0.19
C PHE A 61 0.34 -7.77 -0.48
N LEU A 62 1.26 -8.69 -0.75
CA LEU A 62 2.65 -8.37 -1.08
C LEU A 62 2.73 -7.50 -2.34
N ARG A 63 1.95 -7.81 -3.38
CA ARG A 63 1.86 -7.00 -4.60
C ARG A 63 1.36 -5.59 -4.33
N ALA A 64 0.29 -5.44 -3.56
CA ALA A 64 -0.26 -4.14 -3.18
C ALA A 64 0.72 -3.35 -2.30
N ALA A 65 1.36 -4.00 -1.32
CA ALA A 65 2.35 -3.38 -0.46
C ALA A 65 3.57 -2.89 -1.26
N ALA A 66 4.03 -3.65 -2.26
CA ALA A 66 5.11 -3.24 -3.15
C ALA A 66 4.75 -1.98 -3.96
N ASP A 67 3.51 -1.88 -4.46
CA ASP A 67 3.03 -0.71 -5.22
C ASP A 67 3.02 0.56 -4.34
N ILE A 68 2.51 0.41 -3.12
CA ILE A 68 2.43 1.50 -2.16
C ILE A 68 3.83 1.92 -1.68
N LEU A 69 4.72 0.95 -1.42
CA LEU A 69 6.10 1.24 -1.05
C LEU A 69 6.86 1.99 -2.15
N GLN A 70 6.60 1.65 -3.42
CA GLN A 70 7.18 2.37 -4.56
C GLN A 70 6.71 3.83 -4.63
N LYS A 71 5.44 4.10 -4.32
CA LYS A 71 4.86 5.46 -4.34
C LYS A 71 5.23 6.29 -3.11
N HIS A 72 5.22 5.69 -1.92
CA HIS A 72 5.26 6.43 -0.66
C HIS A 72 6.53 6.26 0.16
N SER A 73 7.48 5.39 -0.23
CA SER A 73 8.77 5.11 0.44
C SER A 73 8.68 4.65 1.90
N LEU A 74 7.61 5.00 2.62
CA LEU A 74 7.41 4.72 4.03
C LEU A 74 5.94 4.36 4.24
N VAL A 75 5.73 3.20 4.83
CA VAL A 75 4.41 2.56 4.92
C VAL A 75 4.25 1.94 6.30
N ARG A 76 3.02 2.02 6.82
CA ARG A 76 2.66 1.48 8.12
C ARG A 76 1.73 0.29 7.93
N VAL A 77 2.21 -0.90 8.24
CA VAL A 77 1.46 -2.15 8.12
C VAL A 77 0.86 -2.49 9.48
N LYS A 78 -0.46 -2.64 9.58
CA LYS A 78 -1.16 -3.11 10.77
C LYS A 78 -1.52 -4.58 10.59
N LEU A 79 -1.01 -5.44 11.45
CA LEU A 79 -1.41 -6.84 11.55
C LEU A 79 -2.82 -6.90 12.17
N GLY A 80 -3.75 -7.56 11.48
CA GLY A 80 -5.09 -7.80 11.99
C GLY A 80 -5.10 -8.86 13.10
N GLU A 81 -6.05 -8.75 14.03
CA GLU A 81 -6.30 -9.82 15.00
C GLU A 81 -6.73 -11.09 14.26
N GLY A 82 -6.07 -12.20 14.56
CA GLY A 82 -6.33 -13.49 13.92
C GLY A 82 -5.50 -13.78 12.67
N SER A 83 -4.47 -12.99 12.35
CA SER A 83 -3.56 -13.31 11.24
C SER A 83 -2.68 -14.55 11.47
N GLY A 84 -2.68 -15.15 12.67
CA GLY A 84 -1.84 -16.30 13.04
C GLY A 84 -0.33 -16.04 13.07
N LEU A 85 0.14 -14.96 12.44
CA LEU A 85 1.53 -14.56 12.39
C LEU A 85 2.00 -13.84 13.65
N GLU A 86 3.14 -14.29 14.17
CA GLU A 86 3.91 -13.53 15.15
C GLU A 86 4.56 -12.31 14.51
N ARG A 87 4.71 -11.24 15.30
CA ARG A 87 5.29 -9.96 14.85
C ARG A 87 6.70 -10.10 14.26
N GLY A 88 7.53 -10.97 14.84
CA GLY A 88 8.91 -11.18 14.39
C GLY A 88 8.97 -11.89 13.04
N GLU A 89 8.12 -12.90 12.88
CA GLU A 89 7.96 -13.65 11.63
C GLU A 89 7.42 -12.74 10.53
N ALA A 90 6.35 -11.98 10.81
CA ALA A 90 5.77 -11.05 9.85
C ALA A 90 6.79 -10.01 9.35
N VAL A 91 7.64 -9.50 10.24
CA VAL A 91 8.71 -8.57 9.84
C VAL A 91 9.73 -9.25 8.95
N THR A 92 10.20 -10.43 9.35
CA THR A 92 11.20 -11.19 8.59
C THR A 92 10.70 -11.51 7.19
N VAL A 93 9.43 -11.94 7.08
CA VAL A 93 8.76 -12.20 5.80
C VAL A 93 8.66 -10.91 4.99
N LEU A 94 8.12 -9.83 5.54
CA LEU A 94 7.95 -8.58 4.80
C LEU A 94 9.29 -8.00 4.32
N GLU A 95 10.33 -8.01 5.15
CA GLU A 95 11.68 -7.56 4.77
C GLU A 95 12.27 -8.42 3.65
N ARG A 96 12.09 -9.75 3.71
CA ARG A 96 12.60 -10.68 2.70
C ARG A 96 11.87 -10.57 1.36
N TYR A 97 10.54 -10.45 1.38
CA TYR A 97 9.72 -10.48 0.16
C TYR A 97 9.59 -9.10 -0.52
N LEU A 98 9.57 -8.00 0.25
CA LEU A 98 9.38 -6.65 -0.28
C LEU A 98 10.69 -5.88 -0.48
N ASP A 99 11.83 -6.47 -0.08
CA ASP A 99 13.15 -5.84 -0.13
C ASP A 99 13.11 -4.44 0.54
N CYS A 100 12.66 -4.43 1.79
CA CYS A 100 12.46 -3.23 2.58
C CYS A 100 13.08 -3.38 3.97
N VAL A 101 13.26 -2.26 4.67
CA VAL A 101 13.81 -2.25 6.02
C VAL A 101 12.72 -1.93 7.04
N CYS A 102 12.68 -2.74 8.10
CA CYS A 102 11.85 -2.46 9.27
C CYS A 102 12.48 -1.37 10.15
N VAL A 103 11.83 -0.21 10.19
CA VAL A 103 12.30 0.93 10.99
C VAL A 103 11.84 0.80 12.44
N HIS A 104 10.59 0.37 12.62
CA HIS A 104 9.98 0.29 13.93
C HIS A 104 8.83 -0.70 13.98
N GLN A 105 8.64 -1.28 15.15
CA GLN A 105 7.58 -2.23 15.46
C GLN A 105 6.93 -1.75 16.76
N ILE A 106 5.62 -1.48 16.72
CA ILE A 106 4.83 -1.04 17.87
C ILE A 106 3.58 -1.92 17.92
N GLY A 107 3.51 -2.84 18.88
CA GLY A 107 2.38 -3.76 19.02
C GLY A 107 2.13 -4.53 17.72
N PHE A 108 0.93 -4.36 17.15
CA PHE A 108 0.52 -4.95 15.89
C PHE A 108 0.86 -4.10 14.66
N THR A 109 1.63 -3.04 14.82
CA THR A 109 1.95 -2.11 13.74
C THR A 109 3.43 -2.15 13.41
N ILE A 110 3.76 -2.37 12.14
CA ILE A 110 5.11 -2.43 11.60
C ILE A 110 5.30 -1.25 10.66
N THR A 111 6.38 -0.50 10.83
CA THR A 111 6.76 0.60 9.95
C THR A 111 7.88 0.14 9.04
N LEU A 112 7.58 0.09 7.75
CA LEU A 112 8.50 -0.31 6.69
C LEU A 112 8.99 0.93 5.95
N TYR A 113 10.27 0.91 5.60
CA TYR A 113 10.91 1.91 4.77
C TYR A 113 11.60 1.25 3.59
N ARG A 114 11.46 1.88 2.43
CA ARG A 114 12.14 1.54 1.20
C ARG A 114 12.62 2.81 0.52
N GLN A 115 13.84 2.79 0.02
CA GLN A 115 14.43 3.94 -0.65
C GLN A 115 13.71 4.22 -1.98
N ALA A 116 13.37 5.49 -2.21
CA ALA A 116 12.71 5.93 -3.44
C ALA A 116 13.63 5.72 -4.65
N GLY A 117 13.08 5.22 -5.76
CA GLY A 117 13.82 5.02 -7.02
C GLY A 117 14.46 3.64 -7.19
N LEU A 118 14.30 2.71 -6.23
CA LEU A 118 14.71 1.32 -6.43
C LEU A 118 13.69 0.56 -7.30
N PRO A 119 14.15 -0.31 -8.22
CA PRO A 119 13.27 -1.14 -9.03
C PRO A 119 12.45 -2.09 -8.16
N ARG A 120 11.27 -2.47 -8.62
CA ARG A 120 10.37 -3.36 -7.89
C ARG A 120 11.02 -4.75 -7.73
N PRO A 121 10.90 -5.43 -6.57
CA PRO A 121 11.47 -6.77 -6.43
C PRO A 121 10.79 -7.74 -7.40
N SER A 122 11.59 -8.60 -8.04
CA SER A 122 11.19 -9.47 -9.15
C SER A 122 9.98 -10.37 -8.84
N ASN A 123 9.78 -10.69 -7.56
CA ASN A 123 8.65 -11.49 -7.06
C ASN A 123 7.27 -10.85 -7.21
N THR A 124 7.22 -9.54 -7.37
CA THR A 124 5.96 -8.79 -7.43
C THR A 124 5.72 -8.20 -8.81
N ILE A 125 6.51 -8.61 -9.81
CA ILE A 125 6.24 -8.31 -11.21
C ILE A 125 4.88 -8.93 -11.54
N SER A 126 3.90 -8.06 -11.74
CA SER A 126 2.71 -8.43 -12.48
C SER A 126 3.18 -8.70 -13.91
N ASP A 127 2.85 -9.86 -14.47
CA ASP A 127 2.89 -10.14 -15.91
C ASP A 127 2.05 -9.13 -16.71
N VAL A 128 2.54 -7.89 -16.78
CA VAL A 128 2.09 -6.84 -17.70
C VAL A 128 3.29 -6.17 -18.36
N GLU A 129 4.52 -6.50 -17.97
CA GLU A 129 5.74 -5.84 -18.45
C GLU A 129 6.84 -6.84 -18.85
N ALA A 130 6.44 -7.98 -19.40
CA ALA A 130 7.30 -8.90 -20.18
C ALA A 130 6.99 -8.81 -21.69
N ALA A 131 6.59 -7.62 -22.16
CA ALA A 131 6.39 -7.31 -23.57
C ALA A 131 6.71 -5.83 -23.85
N ASP A 132 7.94 -5.40 -23.55
CA ASP A 132 8.55 -4.30 -24.31
C ASP A 132 10.08 -4.50 -24.35
N THR A 133 10.47 -5.59 -25.00
CA THR A 133 11.83 -5.78 -25.51
C THR A 133 11.77 -5.76 -27.03
N ALA A 134 11.86 -4.59 -27.64
CA ALA A 134 12.24 -4.38 -29.05
C ALA A 134 12.63 -2.90 -29.26
N PRO A 135 13.54 -2.56 -30.19
CA PRO A 135 14.81 -1.94 -29.86
C PRO A 135 14.93 -0.46 -30.25
N ALA A 136 15.97 0.18 -29.74
CA ALA A 136 16.49 1.46 -30.23
C ALA A 136 16.71 1.41 -31.75
N GLY A 137 16.04 2.30 -32.49
CA GLY A 137 16.19 2.47 -33.93
C GLY A 137 15.44 3.68 -34.46
N ASN A 138 16.14 4.82 -34.51
CA ASN A 138 16.00 5.99 -35.40
C ASN A 138 14.62 6.38 -35.99
N GLY A 139 14.18 7.62 -35.70
CA GLY A 139 13.41 8.45 -36.64
C GLY A 139 12.23 9.23 -36.03
N ASP A 140 12.41 10.53 -35.78
CA ASP A 140 11.38 11.58 -35.66
C ASP A 140 10.40 11.62 -36.87
N PRO A 141 9.34 12.46 -36.89
CA PRO A 141 8.28 12.71 -35.89
C PRO A 141 6.87 12.71 -36.54
N LEU A 142 5.79 12.32 -35.84
CA LEU A 142 4.43 12.59 -36.32
C LEU A 142 3.38 12.69 -35.20
N VAL A 143 3.16 13.93 -34.79
CA VAL A 143 1.87 14.63 -34.62
C VAL A 143 0.57 13.80 -34.49
N ALA A 144 -0.16 14.15 -33.43
CA ALA A 144 -1.62 14.14 -33.26
C ALA A 144 -2.35 12.84 -32.84
N ALA A 145 -2.92 12.91 -31.63
CA ALA A 145 -4.33 12.61 -31.25
C ALA A 145 -4.34 12.03 -29.81
N GLY A 146 -5.15 12.47 -28.85
CA GLY A 146 -6.24 13.44 -28.87
C GLY A 146 -6.64 13.78 -27.44
N LYS A 147 -6.89 15.07 -27.22
CA LYS A 147 -7.74 15.56 -26.13
C LYS A 147 -9.14 14.98 -26.29
N ALA A 148 -9.55 14.01 -25.48
CA ALA A 148 -10.95 13.56 -25.40
C ALA A 148 -11.23 12.69 -24.16
N ALA A 149 -11.16 13.23 -22.93
CA ALA A 149 -11.67 12.51 -21.76
C ALA A 149 -12.07 13.40 -20.56
N ALA A 150 -12.33 14.69 -20.76
CA ALA A 150 -12.58 15.65 -19.66
C ALA A 150 -13.98 16.31 -19.66
N ALA A 151 -14.95 15.82 -20.43
CA ALA A 151 -16.23 16.55 -20.65
C ALA A 151 -17.52 15.72 -20.43
N ALA A 152 -17.48 14.60 -19.70
CA ALA A 152 -18.65 13.69 -19.57
C ALA A 152 -19.19 13.48 -18.13
N LYS A 153 -18.90 14.37 -17.17
CA LYS A 153 -19.43 14.26 -15.78
C LYS A 153 -20.35 15.41 -15.33
N GLU A 154 -20.66 16.39 -16.17
CA GLU A 154 -21.41 17.59 -15.77
C GLU A 154 -22.89 17.66 -16.17
N ALA A 155 -23.52 16.56 -16.60
CA ALA A 155 -24.90 16.61 -17.11
C ALA A 155 -25.96 15.78 -16.35
N ARG A 156 -25.66 15.09 -15.23
CA ARG A 156 -26.58 14.05 -14.69
C ARG A 156 -27.07 14.11 -13.25
N LYS A 157 -26.95 15.24 -12.53
CA LYS A 157 -27.60 15.40 -11.20
C LYS A 157 -28.28 16.75 -10.94
N LYS A 158 -28.77 17.41 -12.00
CA LYS A 158 -29.69 18.57 -11.93
C LYS A 158 -31.18 18.18 -11.82
N ALA A 159 -31.50 17.00 -11.28
CA ALA A 159 -32.86 16.42 -11.31
C ALA A 159 -33.39 15.93 -9.95
N GLY A 160 -33.04 16.58 -8.85
CA GLY A 160 -33.45 16.15 -7.51
C GLY A 160 -33.69 17.27 -6.49
N GLN A 161 -33.94 18.50 -6.92
CA GLN A 161 -34.39 19.57 -6.02
C GLN A 161 -35.90 19.48 -5.86
N GLN A 162 -36.34 18.85 -4.78
CA GLN A 162 -37.70 18.94 -4.28
C GLN A 162 -37.82 20.28 -3.52
N PRO A 163 -38.78 21.17 -3.85
CA PRO A 163 -38.91 22.46 -3.18
C PRO A 163 -39.43 22.30 -1.74
N PRO A 164 -39.03 23.19 -0.80
CA PRO A 164 -39.47 23.14 0.59
C PRO A 164 -40.96 23.48 0.69
N ALA A 165 -41.74 22.55 1.26
CA ALA A 165 -43.13 22.78 1.60
C ALA A 165 -43.23 23.90 2.66
N GLN A 166 -43.82 25.01 2.25
CA GLN A 166 -44.22 26.11 3.13
C GLN A 166 -45.22 25.58 4.16
N ARG A 167 -44.94 25.76 5.45
CA ARG A 167 -45.94 25.58 6.51
C ARG A 167 -46.85 26.81 6.53
N PRO A 168 -48.18 26.66 6.41
CA PRO A 168 -49.08 27.78 6.64
C PRO A 168 -49.09 28.16 8.12
N PRO A 169 -49.20 29.47 8.46
CA PRO A 169 -49.40 29.94 9.81
C PRO A 169 -50.88 29.82 10.23
N GLU A 170 -51.09 29.92 11.54
CA GLU A 170 -52.37 30.10 12.24
C GLU A 170 -53.22 28.85 12.50
N PHE A 171 -53.19 28.42 13.76
CA PHE A 171 -54.42 28.31 14.54
C PHE A 171 -54.21 29.04 15.86
N SER A 172 -54.71 30.27 15.90
CA SER A 172 -55.18 30.95 17.09
C SER A 172 -56.59 30.43 17.36
N VAL A 173 -56.82 29.69 18.45
CA VAL A 173 -58.16 29.51 19.05
C VAL A 173 -57.99 29.21 20.55
N LEU A 174 -58.37 30.22 21.35
CA LEU A 174 -58.83 30.25 22.75
C LEU A 174 -58.03 29.53 23.85
#